data_AF-A0A0F9DUJ1-F1
#
_entry.id   AF-A0A0F9DUJ1-F1
#
_cell.length_a   1.000
_cell.length_b   1.000
_cell.length_c   1.000
_cell.angle_alpha   90.00
_cell.angle_beta   90.00
_cell.angle_gamma   90.00
#
_symmetry.space_group_name_H-M   'P 1'
#
loop_
_entity.id
_entity.type
_entity.pdbx_description
1 polymer ?
#
loop_
_entity_poly.entity_id
_entity_poly.type
_entity_poly.pdbx_seq_one_letter_code
_entity_poly.pdbx_strand_id
1 'polypeptide(L)'
;MKIHDVEQRSEEWHRLRAGIPTASCFGKIWKPTGGKSASFFGYICELIAESETGLVDATRTKFMERGTELEETAIAYYVLEREVQVTRVGFVTNDAGT
;
A
#
# COMPACT_ATOMS: atom_id res chain seq x y z
N MET A 1 9.55 -12.09 6.34
CA MET A 1 8.60 -11.44 5.40
C MET A 1 7.48 -12.42 5.10
N LYS A 2 6.22 -11.96 5.14
CA LYS A 2 5.03 -12.77 4.81
C LYS A 2 4.29 -12.15 3.63
N ILE A 3 3.95 -12.98 2.65
CA ILE A 3 3.14 -12.59 1.49
C ILE A 3 1.71 -13.08 1.73
N HIS A 4 0.77 -12.14 1.72
CA HIS A 4 -0.66 -12.41 1.78
C HIS A 4 -1.20 -12.39 0.35
N ASP A 5 -1.66 -13.54 -0.14
CA ASP A 5 -2.23 -13.69 -1.47
C ASP A 5 -3.70 -13.26 -1.48
N VAL A 6 -3.89 -11.93 -1.46
CA VAL A 6 -5.20 -11.27 -1.50
C VAL A 6 -5.25 -10.30 -2.67
N GLU A 7 -6.42 -10.15 -3.28
CA GLU A 7 -6.59 -9.21 -4.38
C GLU A 7 -6.35 -7.77 -3.90
N GLN A 8 -5.48 -7.03 -4.60
CA GLN A 8 -5.20 -5.64 -4.24
C GLN A 8 -6.49 -4.81 -4.28
N ARG A 9 -6.74 -4.00 -3.24
CA ARG A 9 -7.96 -3.17 -3.09
C ARG A 9 -9.26 -3.96 -2.82
N SER A 10 -9.17 -5.26 -2.59
CA SER A 10 -10.28 -6.02 -2.00
C SER A 10 -10.51 -5.60 -0.55
N GLU A 11 -11.69 -5.91 -0.02
CA GLU A 11 -11.99 -5.69 1.40
C GLU A 11 -10.99 -6.42 2.31
N GLU A 12 -10.57 -7.63 1.95
CA GLU A 12 -9.57 -8.41 2.69
C GLU A 12 -8.22 -7.69 2.73
N TRP A 13 -7.80 -7.11 1.60
CA TRP A 13 -6.59 -6.29 1.52
C TRP A 13 -6.68 -5.03 2.38
N HIS A 14 -7.83 -4.36 2.39
CA HIS A 14 -8.07 -3.19 3.24
C HIS A 14 -8.04 -3.55 4.73
N ARG A 15 -8.65 -4.67 5.13
CA ARG A 15 -8.61 -5.15 6.52
C ARG A 15 -7.20 -5.55 6.95
N LEU A 16 -6.44 -6.23 6.09
CA LEU A 16 -5.08 -6.67 6.40
C LEU A 16 -4.13 -5.50 6.71
N ARG A 17 -4.34 -4.34 6.08
CA ARG A 17 -3.47 -3.17 6.25
C ARG A 17 -3.99 -2.16 7.28
N ALA A 18 -5.15 -2.39 7.89
CA ALA A 18 -5.75 -1.45 8.82
C ALA A 18 -4.81 -1.20 10.01
N GLY A 19 -4.40 0.05 10.20
CA GLY A 19 -3.45 0.44 11.25
C GLY A 19 -1.98 0.09 10.96
N ILE A 20 -1.66 -0.39 9.76
CA ILE A 20 -0.29 -0.67 9.33
C ILE A 20 0.22 0.49 8.44
N PRO A 21 1.36 1.11 8.76
CA PRO A 21 1.96 2.11 7.90
C PRO A 21 2.39 1.50 6.56
N THR A 22 1.82 1.99 5.46
CA THR A 22 2.12 1.50 4.11
C THR A 22 3.26 2.28 3.46
N ALA A 23 3.95 1.66 2.50
CA ALA A 23 5.05 2.31 1.76
C ALA A 23 4.63 3.65 1.12
N SER A 24 3.42 3.72 0.55
CA SER A 24 2.86 4.95 -0.05
C SER A 24 2.67 6.10 0.94
N CYS A 25 2.56 5.81 2.25
CA CYS A 25 2.33 6.79 3.30
C CYS A 25 3.53 6.97 4.22
N PHE A 26 4.66 6.30 3.99
CA PHE A 26 5.84 6.42 4.84
C PHE A 26 6.38 7.86 4.93
N GLY A 27 6.22 8.65 3.86
CA GLY A 27 6.55 10.08 3.86
C GLY A 27 5.72 10.92 4.85
N LYS A 28 4.55 10.44 5.30
CA LYS A 28 3.77 11.05 6.38
C LYS A 28 4.38 10.79 7.76
N ILE A 29 5.26 9.81 7.90
CA ILE A 29 5.97 9.49 9.14
C ILE A 29 7.32 10.21 9.16
N TRP A 30 8.12 10.00 8.12
CA TRP A 30 9.50 10.46 8.05
C TRP A 30 9.78 11.17 6.74
N LYS A 31 10.45 12.32 6.80
CA LYS A 31 10.81 13.09 5.61
C LYS A 31 12.05 12.48 4.94
N PRO A 32 12.14 12.52 3.60
CA PRO A 32 13.36 12.12 2.89
C PRO A 32 14.60 12.91 3.34
N THR A 33 14.40 14.17 3.73
CA THR A 33 15.46 15.07 4.25
C THR A 33 15.79 14.85 5.73
N GLY A 34 15.11 13.92 6.41
CA GLY A 34 15.29 13.63 7.82
C GLY A 34 14.26 14.31 8.74
N GLY A 35 13.98 13.65 9.86
CA GLY A 35 13.05 14.09 10.89
C GLY A 35 11.59 13.75 10.62
N LYS A 36 10.77 13.91 11.66
CA LYS A 36 9.32 13.67 11.59
C LYS A 36 8.65 14.61 10.60
N SER A 37 7.71 14.08 9.81
CA SER A 37 6.85 14.89 8.96
C SER A 37 5.92 15.78 9.79
N ALA A 38 5.48 16.90 9.23
CA ALA A 38 4.43 17.72 9.84
C ALA A 38 3.11 16.95 9.99
N SER A 39 2.86 15.97 9.11
CA SER A 39 1.69 15.09 9.17
C SER A 39 1.84 13.89 10.10
N PHE A 40 2.98 13.73 10.79
CA PHE A 40 3.28 12.57 11.63
C PHE A 40 2.16 12.30 12.64
N PHE A 41 1.80 13.32 13.44
CA PHE A 41 0.82 13.13 14.50
C PHE A 41 -0.56 12.75 13.96
N GLY A 42 -1.03 13.47 12.93
CA GLY A 42 -2.33 13.18 12.31
C GLY A 42 -2.39 11.78 11.71
N TYR A 43 -1.31 11.36 11.04
CA TYR A 43 -1.25 10.03 10.43
C TYR A 43 -1.17 8.89 11.46
N ILE A 44 -0.46 9.09 12.58
CA ILE A 44 -0.47 8.09 13.66
C ILE A 44 -1.87 7.96 14.29
N CYS A 45 -2.60 9.06 14.50
CA CYS A 45 -3.98 9.00 14.98
C CYS A 45 -4.91 8.27 13.99
N GLU A 46 -4.73 8.48 12.69
CA GLU A 46 -5.44 7.75 11.63
C GLU A 46 -5.18 6.23 11.75
N LEU A 47 -3.91 5.81 11.84
CA LEU A 47 -3.55 4.40 12.00
C LEU A 47 -4.13 3.76 13.27
N ILE A 48 -4.15 4.48 14.40
CA ILE A 48 -4.78 3.99 15.64
C ILE A 48 -6.28 3.83 15.44
N ALA A 49 -6.95 4.78 14.79
CA ALA A 49 -8.38 4.66 14.50
C ALA A 49 -8.68 3.47 13.57
N GLU A 50 -7.85 3.26 12.55
CA GLU A 50 -7.95 2.09 11.66
C GLU A 50 -7.74 0.77 12.41
N SER A 51 -6.77 0.70 13.34
CA SER A 51 -6.51 -0.55 14.09
C SER A 51 -7.67 -0.94 15.01
N GLU A 52 -8.36 0.05 15.59
CA GLU A 52 -9.51 -0.20 16.47
C GLU A 52 -10.80 -0.49 15.69
N THR A 53 -10.99 0.16 14.55
CA THR A 53 -12.24 0.04 13.76
C THR A 53 -12.18 -1.03 12.68
N GLY A 54 -10.98 -1.40 12.21
CA GLY A 54 -10.76 -2.22 11.01
C GLY A 54 -11.17 -1.53 9.70
N LEU A 55 -11.55 -0.25 9.76
CA LEU A 55 -12.02 0.52 8.61
C LEU A 55 -10.90 1.38 8.07
N VAL A 56 -10.63 1.23 6.78
CA VAL A 56 -9.63 2.02 6.05
C VAL A 56 -10.33 2.84 4.98
N ASP A 57 -9.88 4.07 4.76
CA ASP A 57 -10.38 4.87 3.64
C ASP A 57 -10.07 4.19 2.30
N ALA A 58 -11.13 3.78 1.60
CA ALA A 58 -11.08 3.14 0.30
C ALA A 58 -11.36 4.14 -0.85
N THR A 59 -11.27 5.45 -0.59
CA THR A 59 -11.51 6.49 -1.60
C THR A 59 -10.60 6.31 -2.82
N ARG A 60 -11.20 6.30 -4.01
CA ARG A 60 -10.49 6.19 -5.29
C ARG A 60 -10.54 7.53 -6.00
N THR A 61 -9.37 7.99 -6.46
CA THR A 61 -9.27 9.16 -7.33
C THR A 61 -9.18 8.73 -8.79
N LYS A 62 -9.53 9.62 -9.72
CA LYS A 62 -9.40 9.35 -11.17
C LYS A 62 -7.98 8.92 -11.58
N PHE A 63 -6.96 9.43 -10.90
CA PHE A 63 -5.57 9.05 -11.14
C PHE A 63 -5.27 7.63 -10.66
N MET A 64 -5.83 7.21 -9.52
CA MET A 64 -5.70 5.85 -9.01
C MET A 64 -6.40 4.85 -9.91
N GLU A 65 -7.58 5.18 -10.43
CA GLU A 65 -8.34 4.36 -11.39
C GLU A 65 -7.54 4.14 -12.67
N ARG A 66 -7.13 5.23 -13.32
CA ARG A 66 -6.28 5.19 -14.53
C ARG A 66 -4.98 4.40 -14.30
N GLY A 67 -4.36 4.53 -13.12
CA GLY A 67 -3.18 3.74 -12.77
C GLY A 67 -3.44 2.23 -12.81
N THR A 68 -4.59 1.79 -12.27
CA THR A 68 -5.05 0.39 -12.33
C THR A 68 -5.19 -0.10 -13.76
N GLU A 69 -5.86 0.68 -14.61
CA GLU A 69 -6.14 0.31 -16.00
C GLU A 69 -4.84 0.15 -16.80
N LEU A 70 -3.85 0.99 -16.51
CA LEU A 70 -2.56 0.97 -17.21
C LEU A 70 -1.57 -0.04 -16.66
N GLU A 71 -1.78 -0.58 -15.46
CA GLU A 71 -0.83 -1.46 -14.78
C GLU A 71 -0.52 -2.72 -15.59
N GLU A 72 -1.52 -3.34 -16.20
CA GLU A 72 -1.33 -4.54 -17.03
C GLU A 72 -0.45 -4.27 -18.24
N THR A 73 -0.70 -3.16 -18.95
CA THR A 73 0.11 -2.74 -20.09
C THR A 73 1.55 -2.43 -19.66
N ALA A 74 1.72 -1.75 -18.52
CA ALA A 74 3.04 -1.42 -18.00
C ALA A 74 3.86 -2.66 -17.63
N ILE A 75 3.22 -3.66 -17.01
CA ILE A 75 3.87 -4.95 -16.69
C ILE A 75 4.25 -5.68 -17.98
N ALA A 76 3.37 -5.75 -18.98
CA ALA A 76 3.66 -6.42 -20.25
C ALA A 76 4.86 -5.78 -20.96
N TYR A 77 4.94 -4.45 -20.97
CA TYR A 77 6.08 -3.72 -21.50
C TYR A 77 7.37 -4.03 -20.72
N TYR A 78 7.32 -3.99 -19.39
CA TYR A 78 8.49 -4.27 -18.55
C TYR A 78 9.02 -5.70 -18.73
N VAL A 79 8.12 -6.70 -18.77
CA VAL A 79 8.45 -8.11 -19.01
C VAL A 79 9.14 -8.29 -20.37
N LEU A 80 8.64 -7.63 -21.41
CA LEU A 80 9.22 -7.67 -22.75
C LEU A 80 10.59 -6.97 -22.80
N GLU A 81 10.70 -5.76 -22.26
CA GLU A 81 11.93 -4.95 -22.30
C GLU A 81 13.06 -5.59 -21.49
N ARG A 82 12.73 -6.19 -20.35
CA ARG A 82 13.72 -6.72 -19.40
C ARG A 82 13.94 -8.23 -19.53
N GLU A 83 13.13 -8.92 -20.32
CA GLU A 83 13.17 -10.37 -20.48
C GLU A 83 13.08 -11.10 -19.12
N VAL A 84 12.23 -10.58 -18.21
CA VAL A 84 12.02 -11.14 -16.86
C VAL A 84 10.58 -11.59 -16.67
N GLN A 85 10.36 -12.47 -15.71
CA GLN A 85 9.01 -12.82 -15.24
C GLN A 85 8.62 -11.93 -14.06
N VAL A 86 7.35 -11.49 -14.04
CA VAL A 86 6.76 -10.71 -12.95
C VAL A 86 5.69 -11.54 -12.25
N THR A 87 5.85 -11.75 -10.96
CA THR A 87 4.83 -12.35 -10.10
C THR A 87 4.08 -11.25 -9.35
N ARG A 88 2.77 -11.18 -9.57
CA ARG A 88 1.91 -10.29 -8.78
C ARG A 88 1.70 -10.88 -7.40
N VAL A 89 1.74 -10.03 -6.38
CA VAL A 89 1.49 -10.39 -4.97
C VAL A 89 0.49 -9.43 -4.38
N GLY A 90 -0.25 -9.87 -3.35
CA GLY A 90 -1.25 -9.06 -2.67
C GLY A 90 -0.64 -8.02 -1.73
N PHE A 91 -0.45 -8.40 -0.47
CA PHE A 91 0.13 -7.53 0.56
C PHE A 91 1.32 -8.18 1.23
N VAL A 92 2.36 -7.41 1.54
CA VAL A 92 3.60 -7.92 2.13
C VAL A 92 3.79 -7.28 3.50
N THR A 93 4.01 -8.13 4.51
CA THR A 93 4.26 -7.72 5.91
C THR A 93 5.61 -8.27 6.38
N ASN A 94 6.07 -7.79 7.54
CA ASN A 94 7.21 -8.41 8.21
C ASN A 94 6.85 -9.81 8.75
N ASP A 95 7.80 -10.49 9.40
CA ASP A 95 7.53 -11.83 9.99
C ASP A 95 6.47 -11.83 11.09
N ALA A 96 6.29 -10.71 11.79
CA ALA A 96 5.27 -10.54 12.81
C ALA A 96 3.86 -10.30 12.22
N GLY A 97 3.73 -10.06 10.92
CA GLY A 97 2.46 -9.71 10.29
C GLY A 97 2.05 -8.25 10.50
N THR A 98 3.02 -7.39 10.81
CA THR A 98 2.84 -5.93 10.91
C THR A 98 3.51 -5.20 9.76
#